data_AF-A0A969IIA7-F1
#
_entry.id   AF-A0A969IIA7-F1
#
_cell.length_a   1.000
_cell.length_b   1.000
_cell.length_c   1.000
_cell.angle_alpha   90.00
_cell.angle_beta   90.00
_cell.angle_gamma   90.00
#
_symmetry.space_group_name_H-M   'P 1'
#
loop_
_entity.id
_entity.type
_entity.pdbx_description
1 polymer ?
#
loop_
_entity_poly.entity_id
_entity_poly.type
_entity_poly.pdbx_seq_one_letter_code
_entity_poly.pdbx_strand_id
1 'polypeptide(L)' 'MKTINPWYRDAHFHSVAEITDLMQEAGFTGFEYWQTLFTSKEELIDPLPGFGKGGFAVIRSQKI' A
#
# COMPACT_ATOMS: atom_id res chain seq x y z
N MET A 1 -4.25 19.77 2.51
CA MET A 1 -4.13 18.49 3.24
C MET A 1 -2.68 18.20 3.68
N LYS A 2 -1.67 18.18 2.80
CA LYS A 2 -0.25 17.99 3.21
C LYS A 2 0.35 19.12 4.06
N THR A 3 0.08 20.38 3.73
CA THR A 3 0.71 21.56 4.37
C THR A 3 0.25 21.85 5.80
N ILE A 4 -0.86 21.26 6.25
CA ILE A 4 -1.49 21.57 7.54
C ILE A 4 -1.10 20.52 8.61
N ASN A 5 -0.74 19.32 8.17
CA ASN A 5 -0.41 18.22 9.07
C ASN A 5 1.12 18.06 9.14
N PRO A 6 1.75 18.27 10.32
CA PRO A 6 3.21 18.23 10.45
C PRO A 6 3.80 16.86 10.08
N TRP A 7 3.02 15.78 10.15
CA TRP A 7 3.48 14.43 9.82
C TRP A 7 3.43 14.11 8.32
N TYR A 8 2.58 14.80 7.55
CA TYR A 8 2.41 14.55 6.11
C TYR A 8 3.01 15.61 5.20
N ARG A 9 3.59 16.68 5.77
CA ARG A 9 4.19 17.77 5.01
C ARG A 9 5.29 17.26 4.07
N ASP A 10 6.16 16.43 4.61
CA ASP A 10 7.36 15.94 3.93
C ASP A 10 7.16 14.51 3.38
N ALA A 11 5.92 13.98 3.42
CA ALA A 11 5.60 12.63 2.97
C ALA A 11 5.33 12.55 1.45
N HIS A 12 5.93 11.54 0.82
CA HIS A 12 5.56 11.11 -0.54
C HIS A 12 4.43 10.09 -0.46
N PHE A 13 3.36 10.36 -1.18
CA PHE A 13 2.21 9.48 -1.25
C PHE A 13 2.28 8.77 -2.58
N HIS A 14 2.11 7.46 -2.55
CA HIS A 14 2.12 6.61 -3.72
C HIS A 14 0.86 5.76 -3.72
N SER A 15 0.34 5.51 -4.91
CA SER A 15 -0.63 4.44 -5.10
C SER A 15 0.07 3.08 -5.11
N VAL A 16 -0.68 2.01 -4.82
CA VAL A 16 -0.16 0.63 -4.94
C VAL A 16 0.29 0.35 -6.38
N ALA A 17 -0.44 0.86 -7.38
CA ALA A 17 -0.08 0.71 -8.79
C ALA A 17 1.26 1.37 -9.12
N GLU A 18 1.48 2.63 -8.70
CA GLU A 18 2.76 3.32 -8.91
C GLU A 18 3.94 2.57 -8.29
N ILE A 19 3.76 2.03 -7.06
CA ILE A 19 4.83 1.23 -6.43
C ILE A 19 5.06 -0.07 -7.19
N THR A 20 4.01 -0.75 -7.65
CA THR A 20 4.15 -1.97 -8.46
C THR A 20 4.92 -1.70 -9.74
N ASP A 21 4.61 -0.61 -10.46
CA ASP A 21 5.28 -0.26 -11.72
C ASP A 21 6.77 0.03 -11.47
N LEU A 22 7.09 0.81 -10.44
CA LEU A 22 8.49 1.07 -10.03
C LEU A 22 9.24 -0.22 -9.66
N MET A 23 8.57 -1.15 -8.98
CA MET A 23 9.16 -2.45 -8.64
C MET A 23 9.37 -3.31 -9.87
N GLN A 24 8.46 -3.30 -10.85
CA GLN A 24 8.63 -4.00 -12.12
C GLN A 24 9.82 -3.45 -12.91
N GLU A 25 9.95 -2.13 -13.02
CA GLU A 25 11.11 -1.47 -13.64
C GLU A 25 12.42 -1.83 -12.94
N ALA A 26 12.39 -2.06 -11.63
CA ALA A 26 13.52 -2.52 -10.83
C ALA A 26 13.79 -4.03 -10.91
N GLY A 27 13.03 -4.79 -11.70
CA GLY A 27 13.24 -6.22 -11.94
C GLY A 27 12.56 -7.15 -10.94
N PHE A 28 11.54 -6.69 -10.22
CA PHE A 28 10.71 -7.54 -9.38
C PHE A 28 9.54 -8.16 -10.17
N THR A 29 9.14 -9.37 -9.78
CA THR A 29 8.03 -10.14 -10.37
C THR A 29 7.28 -10.93 -9.29
N GLY A 30 6.28 -11.72 -9.69
CA GLY A 30 5.55 -12.62 -8.79
C GLY A 30 4.75 -11.89 -7.71
N PHE A 31 4.12 -10.77 -8.08
CA PHE A 31 3.45 -9.88 -7.15
C PHE A 31 2.22 -10.52 -6.49
N GLU A 32 2.15 -10.39 -5.16
CA GLU A 32 0.96 -10.69 -4.36
C GLU A 32 0.62 -9.50 -3.48
N TYR A 33 -0.68 -9.29 -3.27
CA TYR A 33 -1.20 -8.11 -2.59
C TYR A 33 -2.14 -8.52 -1.47
N TRP A 34 -2.04 -7.81 -0.35
CA TRP A 34 -2.94 -7.93 0.79
C TRP A 34 -3.27 -6.55 1.34
N GLN A 35 -4.44 -6.42 1.98
CA GLN A 35 -4.92 -5.15 2.52
C GLN A 35 -5.70 -5.35 3.83
N THR A 36 -5.72 -4.32 4.66
CA THR A 36 -6.46 -4.26 5.93
C THR A 36 -6.86 -2.80 6.25
N LEU A 37 -7.39 -2.55 7.45
CA LEU A 37 -8.00 -1.28 7.87
C LEU A 37 -9.17 -0.87 6.96
N PHE A 38 -10.20 -1.73 6.89
CA PHE A 38 -11.40 -1.49 6.08
C PHE A 38 -12.41 -0.56 6.74
N THR A 39 -12.36 -0.42 8.06
CA THR A 39 -13.27 0.43 8.83
C THR A 39 -12.46 1.36 9.73
N SER A 40 -13.08 2.45 10.17
CA SER A 40 -12.51 3.37 11.15
C SER A 40 -12.68 2.90 12.60
N LYS A 41 -13.24 1.70 12.81
CA LYS A 41 -13.42 1.11 14.14
C LYS A 41 -12.21 0.26 14.47
N GLU A 42 -11.90 0.15 15.75
CA GLU A 42 -10.89 -0.79 16.27
C GLU A 42 -11.41 -2.24 16.27
N GLU A 43 -11.87 -2.71 15.11
CA GLU A 43 -12.23 -4.09 14.88
C GLU A 43 -11.05 -4.79 14.19
N LEU A 44 -10.56 -5.86 14.81
CA LEU A 44 -9.54 -6.71 14.19
C LEU A 44 -10.22 -7.53 13.09
N ILE A 45 -10.02 -7.10 11.84
CA ILE A 45 -10.47 -7.81 10.65
C ILE A 45 -9.25 -8.47 10.02
N ASP A 46 -9.38 -9.74 9.68
CA ASP A 46 -8.34 -10.46 8.95
C ASP A 46 -7.98 -9.72 7.65
N PRO A 47 -6.69 -9.61 7.30
CA PRO A 47 -6.28 -9.07 6.02
C PRO A 47 -6.96 -9.83 4.86
N LEU A 48 -7.32 -9.11 3.81
CA LEU A 48 -7.90 -9.72 2.60
C LEU A 48 -6.92 -9.58 1.43
N PRO A 49 -6.94 -10.50 0.46
CA PRO A 49 -6.15 -10.35 -0.76
C PRO A 49 -6.57 -9.12 -1.57
N GLY A 50 -5.60 -8.57 -2.31
CA GLY A 50 -5.77 -7.38 -3.16
C GLY A 50 -5.45 -6.05 -2.45
N PHE A 51 -5.83 -4.94 -3.09
CA PHE A 51 -5.69 -3.58 -2.57
C PHE A 51 -6.86 -2.68 -3.03
N GLY A 52 -6.92 -1.45 -2.52
CA GLY A 52 -7.87 -0.41 -2.99
C GLY A 52 -9.16 -0.27 -2.18
N LYS A 53 -9.38 -1.12 -1.17
CA LYS A 53 -10.50 -1.01 -0.22
C LYS A 53 -10.04 -0.63 1.19
N GLY A 54 -8.93 -1.23 1.64
CA GLY A 54 -8.33 -0.99 2.94
C GLY A 54 -7.39 0.22 2.95
N GLY A 55 -7.22 0.84 4.12
CA GLY A 55 -6.29 1.94 4.34
C GLY A 55 -4.81 1.54 4.41
N PHE A 56 -4.52 0.24 4.52
CA PHE A 56 -3.15 -0.29 4.54
C PHE A 56 -3.01 -1.44 3.55
N ALA A 57 -1.92 -1.45 2.79
CA ALA A 57 -1.62 -2.46 1.77
C ALA A 57 -0.21 -3.03 1.95
N VAL A 58 -0.06 -4.31 1.63
CA VAL A 58 1.21 -5.05 1.60
C VAL A 58 1.43 -5.55 0.17
N ILE A 59 2.64 -5.34 -0.36
CA ILE A 59 3.08 -5.85 -1.65
C ILE A 59 4.22 -6.83 -1.40
N ARG A 60 4.02 -8.08 -1.81
CA ARG A 60 5.08 -9.10 -1.82
C ARG A 60 5.52 -9.33 -3.26
N SER A 61 6.81 -9.51 -3.48
CA SER A 61 7.37 -9.81 -4.79
C SER A 61 8.67 -10.62 -4.65
N GLN A 62 9.19 -11.09 -5.78
CA GLN A 62 10.46 -11.79 -5.89
C GLN A 62 11.35 -11.03 -6.88
N LYS A 63 12.63 -10.87 -6.55
CA LYS A 63 13.60 -10.26 -7.46
C LYS A 63 14.12 -11.33 -8.43
N ILE A 64 14.16 -11.00 -9.71
CA ILE A 64 14.77 -11.83 -10.76
C ILE A 64 16.30 -11.77 -10.65
#